data_AF-A0A9D7K9W6-F1
#
_entry.id   AF-A0A9D7K9W6-F1
#
_cell.length_a   1.000
_cell.length_b   1.000
_cell.length_c   1.000
_cell.angle_alpha   90.00
_cell.angle_beta   90.00
_cell.angle_gamma   90.00
#
_symmetry.space_group_name_H-M   'P 1'
#
loop_
_entity.id
_entity.type
_entity.pdbx_description
1 polymer ?
#
loop_
_entity_poly.entity_id
_entity_poly.type
_entity_poly.pdbx_seq_one_letter_code
_entity_poly.pdbx_strand_id
1 'polypeptide(L)'
;MIREYPLEGKPPYMTHVFGNGDGDIIIACKGAPEALITLCKLPKNDIERLEKNIHKMATLGYRILGVGKAQKIPITLPDAASEITMNFLGLIAFYDPPKPKINEFIQSVRKAGIDIKMITGDNPVTAINIGEKAGFGKKVLTVTQNELLQMDDATFDKTVVEYDIFARISPEVKLKIIYALQKSGLVAMTGDGVNDGLALKAANVGIAMGKKGTEIARLASSIILTDDKIEKIAEAVLMGRKIYGNLQKGYTLHHFHTCAHYFTRFHSTIFWMALCFHFFTYPYYFF
;
A
#
# COMPACT_ATOMS: atom_id res chain seq x y z
N MET A 1 -20.26 -22.13 20.82
CA MET A 1 -18.84 -22.28 20.43
C MET A 1 -18.08 -22.70 21.68
N ILE A 2 -17.31 -23.79 21.62
CA ILE A 2 -16.64 -24.41 22.79
C ILE A 2 -15.18 -23.94 22.90
N ARG A 3 -14.43 -23.96 21.80
CA ARG A 3 -13.03 -23.53 21.74
C ARG A 3 -12.73 -22.93 20.38
N GLU A 4 -11.90 -21.90 20.37
CA GLU A 4 -11.34 -21.31 19.16
C GLU A 4 -9.82 -21.48 19.18
N TYR A 5 -9.29 -22.00 18.08
CA TYR A 5 -7.88 -21.91 17.75
C TYR A 5 -7.75 -20.77 16.72
N PRO A 6 -7.10 -19.65 17.10
CA PRO A 6 -7.05 -18.46 16.28
C PRO A 6 -6.28 -18.70 14.97
N LEU A 7 -6.33 -17.71 14.08
CA LEU A 7 -5.63 -17.76 12.79
C LEU A 7 -4.12 -17.75 13.02
N GLU A 8 -3.49 -18.89 12.84
CA GLU A 8 -2.05 -19.09 13.09
C GLU A 8 -1.41 -19.95 11.98
N GLY A 9 -0.07 -19.95 11.92
CA GLY A 9 0.72 -20.76 11.00
C GLY A 9 1.14 -20.07 9.68
N LYS A 10 2.07 -20.73 8.97
CA LYS A 10 2.53 -20.36 7.63
C LYS A 10 2.47 -21.62 6.73
N PRO A 11 1.46 -21.76 5.84
CA PRO A 11 0.36 -20.85 5.53
C PRO A 11 -0.72 -20.80 6.64
N PRO A 12 -1.49 -19.70 6.76
CA PRO A 12 -2.39 -19.49 7.88
C PRO A 12 -3.71 -20.29 7.78
N TYR A 13 -4.17 -20.83 8.90
CA TYR A 13 -5.48 -21.47 9.05
C TYR A 13 -6.03 -21.27 10.46
N MET A 14 -7.34 -21.44 10.64
CA MET A 14 -8.00 -21.35 11.94
C MET A 14 -8.95 -22.54 12.13
N THR A 15 -9.16 -22.93 13.38
CA THR A 15 -10.00 -24.09 13.72
C THR A 15 -10.98 -23.72 14.82
N HIS A 16 -12.25 -24.05 14.62
CA HIS A 16 -13.32 -23.81 15.59
C HIS A 16 -13.95 -25.11 16.03
N VAL A 17 -14.20 -25.21 17.34
CA VAL A 17 -14.94 -26.30 17.96
C VAL A 17 -16.33 -25.79 18.31
N PHE A 18 -17.32 -26.34 17.63
CA PHE A 18 -18.73 -26.12 17.91
C PHE A 18 -19.27 -27.31 18.68
N GLY A 19 -20.19 -27.06 19.61
CA GLY A 19 -21.00 -28.12 20.17
C GLY A 19 -22.40 -27.59 20.42
N ASN A 20 -23.37 -28.47 20.22
CA ASN A 20 -24.77 -28.23 20.56
C ASN A 20 -25.08 -28.79 21.95
N GLY A 21 -26.15 -28.29 22.58
CA GLY A 21 -26.59 -28.76 23.91
C GLY A 21 -26.92 -30.25 23.98
N ASP A 22 -27.11 -30.90 22.83
CA ASP A 22 -27.41 -32.33 22.69
C ASP A 22 -26.16 -33.24 22.65
N GLY A 23 -24.95 -32.68 22.83
CA GLY A 23 -23.69 -33.45 22.87
C GLY A 23 -22.99 -33.63 21.53
N ASP A 24 -23.58 -33.17 20.42
CA ASP A 24 -22.95 -33.18 19.11
C ASP A 24 -21.84 -32.12 19.01
N ILE A 25 -20.60 -32.57 18.79
CA ILE A 25 -19.42 -31.71 18.62
C ILE A 25 -18.97 -31.72 17.16
N ILE A 26 -18.73 -30.53 16.60
CA ILE A 26 -18.18 -30.34 15.25
C ILE A 26 -16.91 -29.53 15.37
N ILE A 27 -15.80 -30.10 14.88
CA ILE A 27 -14.54 -29.40 14.73
C ILE A 27 -14.34 -29.10 13.26
N ALA A 28 -14.30 -27.82 12.89
CA ALA A 28 -14.14 -27.37 11.53
C ALA A 28 -12.94 -26.42 11.41
N CYS A 29 -12.20 -26.51 10.32
CA CYS A 29 -11.13 -25.59 10.00
C CYS A 29 -11.33 -24.93 8.64
N LYS A 30 -10.82 -23.71 8.53
CA LYS A 30 -10.76 -22.95 7.29
C LYS A 30 -9.45 -22.20 7.20
N GLY A 31 -8.94 -22.03 5.99
CA GLY A 31 -7.65 -21.35 5.81
C GLY A 31 -7.17 -21.37 4.36
N ALA A 32 -5.88 -21.07 4.20
CA ALA A 32 -5.20 -21.19 2.93
C ALA A 32 -5.32 -22.64 2.41
N PRO A 33 -5.70 -22.85 1.13
CA PRO A 33 -5.81 -24.20 0.57
C PRO A 33 -4.56 -25.06 0.78
N GLU A 34 -3.38 -24.45 0.71
CA GLU A 34 -2.08 -25.10 0.93
C GLU A 34 -1.94 -25.61 2.37
N ALA A 35 -2.38 -24.83 3.37
CA ALA A 35 -2.38 -25.27 4.77
C ALA A 35 -3.31 -26.46 4.99
N LEU A 36 -4.49 -26.43 4.37
CA LEU A 36 -5.47 -27.51 4.48
C LEU A 36 -5.00 -28.79 3.80
N ILE A 37 -4.29 -28.69 2.66
CA ILE A 37 -3.68 -29.84 1.98
C ILE A 37 -2.67 -30.52 2.91
N THR A 38 -1.80 -29.75 3.57
CA THR A 38 -0.83 -30.28 4.53
C THR A 38 -1.52 -30.89 5.76
N LEU A 39 -2.52 -30.20 6.33
CA LEU A 39 -3.21 -30.63 7.54
C LEU A 39 -4.05 -31.90 7.33
N CYS A 40 -4.70 -32.02 6.16
CA CYS A 40 -5.54 -33.18 5.84
C CYS A 40 -4.77 -34.38 5.28
N LYS A 41 -3.44 -34.25 5.07
CA LYS A 41 -2.56 -35.31 4.54
C LYS A 41 -3.12 -35.99 3.28
N LEU A 42 -3.56 -35.18 2.32
CA LEU A 42 -4.19 -35.68 1.09
C LEU A 42 -3.23 -36.53 0.25
N PRO A 43 -3.73 -37.54 -0.49
CA PRO A 43 -2.90 -38.33 -1.41
C PRO A 43 -2.48 -37.47 -2.61
N LYS A 44 -1.29 -37.74 -3.17
CA LYS A 44 -0.68 -36.94 -4.25
C LYS A 44 -1.61 -36.66 -5.44
N ASN A 45 -2.39 -37.66 -5.86
CA ASN A 45 -3.32 -37.52 -7.00
C ASN A 45 -4.42 -36.48 -6.75
N ASP A 46 -4.93 -36.39 -5.51
CA ASP A 46 -5.94 -35.40 -5.14
C ASP A 46 -5.33 -34.00 -5.00
N ILE A 47 -4.06 -33.92 -4.57
CA ILE A 47 -3.31 -32.66 -4.49
C ILE A 47 -3.17 -32.04 -5.87
N GLU A 48 -2.69 -32.80 -6.87
CA GLU A 48 -2.51 -32.28 -8.24
C GLU A 48 -3.84 -31.78 -8.84
N ARG A 49 -4.93 -32.50 -8.60
CA ARG A 49 -6.27 -32.10 -9.04
C ARG A 49 -6.74 -30.82 -8.33
N LEU A 50 -6.52 -30.71 -7.03
CA LEU A 50 -6.88 -29.52 -6.25
C LEU A 50 -6.05 -28.31 -6.66
N GLU A 51 -4.73 -28.45 -6.81
CA GLU A 51 -3.85 -27.39 -7.25
C GLU A 51 -4.25 -26.85 -8.62
N LYS A 52 -4.61 -27.73 -9.57
CA LYS A 52 -5.13 -27.32 -10.89
C LYS A 52 -6.43 -26.51 -10.78
N ASN A 53 -7.34 -26.92 -9.91
CA ASN A 53 -8.60 -26.21 -9.67
C ASN A 53 -8.39 -24.88 -8.95
N ILE A 54 -7.50 -24.85 -7.95
CA ILE A 54 -7.11 -23.64 -7.23
C ILE A 54 -6.50 -22.65 -8.22
N HIS A 55 -5.57 -23.10 -9.05
CA HIS A 55 -4.95 -22.27 -10.08
C HIS A 55 -5.99 -21.72 -11.05
N LYS A 56 -6.90 -22.56 -11.56
CA LYS A 56 -7.99 -22.11 -12.45
C LYS A 56 -8.93 -21.09 -11.81
N MET A 57 -9.25 -21.24 -10.53
CA MET A 57 -10.08 -20.26 -9.81
C MET A 57 -9.30 -18.97 -9.52
N ALA A 58 -8.02 -19.07 -9.18
CA ALA A 58 -7.16 -17.91 -8.93
C ALA A 58 -6.96 -17.08 -10.22
N THR A 59 -6.77 -17.73 -11.38
CA THR A 59 -6.67 -17.03 -12.68
C THR A 59 -7.98 -16.39 -13.12
N LEU A 60 -9.13 -16.79 -12.55
CA LEU A 60 -10.40 -16.09 -12.71
C LEU A 60 -10.60 -14.95 -11.70
N GLY A 61 -9.76 -14.91 -10.65
CA GLY A 61 -9.68 -13.80 -9.69
C GLY A 61 -10.44 -14.08 -8.41
N TYR A 62 -10.74 -15.35 -8.14
CA TYR A 62 -11.37 -15.75 -6.91
C TYR A 62 -10.34 -15.83 -5.77
N ARG A 63 -10.75 -15.39 -4.59
CA ARG A 63 -10.05 -15.68 -3.33
C ARG A 63 -10.56 -17.02 -2.81
N ILE A 64 -9.64 -17.96 -2.58
CA ILE A 64 -9.99 -19.36 -2.33
C ILE A 64 -9.65 -19.71 -0.89
N LEU A 65 -10.58 -20.37 -0.19
CA LEU A 65 -10.37 -20.96 1.12
C LEU A 65 -10.56 -22.47 1.06
N GLY A 66 -9.65 -23.21 1.69
CA GLY A 66 -9.86 -24.62 1.99
C GLY A 66 -10.71 -24.76 3.24
N VAL A 67 -11.60 -25.76 3.24
CA VAL A 67 -12.44 -26.11 4.39
C VAL A 67 -12.24 -27.58 4.73
N GLY A 68 -12.07 -27.86 6.01
CA GLY A 68 -11.96 -29.22 6.54
C GLY A 68 -12.80 -29.43 7.79
N LYS A 69 -13.03 -30.70 8.12
CA LYS A 69 -13.72 -31.13 9.35
C LYS A 69 -12.90 -32.24 10.00
N ALA A 70 -12.87 -32.31 11.33
CA ALA A 70 -12.16 -33.40 12.01
C ALA A 70 -12.71 -34.77 11.61
N GLN A 71 -11.80 -35.72 11.38
CA GLN A 71 -12.15 -37.12 11.11
C GLN A 71 -12.80 -37.78 12.32
N LYS A 72 -12.28 -37.49 13.50
CA LYS A 72 -12.76 -37.99 14.78
C LYS A 72 -12.73 -36.85 15.78
N ILE A 73 -13.72 -36.82 16.66
CA ILE A 73 -13.77 -35.88 17.77
C ILE A 73 -12.86 -36.45 18.87
N PRO A 74 -11.77 -35.77 19.24
CA PRO A 74 -10.90 -36.25 20.29
C PRO A 74 -11.61 -36.14 21.64
N ILE A 75 -11.33 -37.09 22.54
CA ILE A 75 -11.90 -37.14 23.90
C ILE A 75 -11.47 -35.89 24.69
N THR A 76 -10.25 -35.41 24.45
CA THR A 76 -9.69 -34.18 25.01
C THR A 76 -9.22 -33.28 23.87
N LEU A 77 -9.59 -32.00 23.89
CA LEU A 77 -9.15 -31.03 22.88
C LEU A 77 -7.65 -30.72 23.07
N PRO A 78 -6.79 -30.95 22.06
CA PRO A 78 -5.36 -30.68 22.16
C PRO A 78 -5.07 -29.19 22.27
N ASP A 79 -3.86 -28.82 22.67
CA ASP A 79 -3.49 -27.41 22.75
C ASP A 79 -3.16 -26.81 21.38
N ALA A 80 -2.64 -27.61 20.46
CA ALA A 80 -2.39 -27.23 19.09
C ALA A 80 -3.44 -27.81 18.13
N ALA A 81 -4.00 -26.95 17.27
CA ALA A 81 -4.96 -27.38 16.24
C ALA A 81 -4.38 -28.38 15.23
N SER A 82 -3.05 -28.35 15.02
CA SER A 82 -2.33 -29.23 14.10
C SER A 82 -2.35 -30.71 14.48
N GLU A 83 -2.66 -31.03 15.73
CA GLU A 83 -2.74 -32.41 16.22
C GLU A 83 -4.06 -33.08 15.86
N ILE A 84 -5.05 -32.30 15.44
CA ILE A 84 -6.36 -32.81 15.05
C ILE A 84 -6.29 -33.30 13.60
N THR A 85 -6.59 -34.58 13.39
CA THR A 85 -6.63 -35.13 12.03
C THR A 85 -7.89 -34.65 11.32
N MET A 86 -7.72 -33.93 10.21
CA MET A 86 -8.81 -33.31 9.45
C MET A 86 -9.07 -34.05 8.14
N ASN A 87 -10.33 -34.12 7.75
CA ASN A 87 -10.79 -34.46 6.40
C ASN A 87 -11.02 -33.18 5.61
N PHE A 88 -10.45 -33.13 4.41
CA PHE A 88 -10.71 -32.06 3.47
C PHE A 88 -12.14 -32.20 2.91
N LEU A 89 -12.94 -31.14 3.02
CA LEU A 89 -14.32 -31.13 2.51
C LEU A 89 -14.41 -30.48 1.12
N GLY A 90 -13.66 -29.40 0.91
CA GLY A 90 -13.73 -28.69 -0.35
C GLY A 90 -13.09 -27.30 -0.31
N LEU A 91 -13.30 -26.59 -1.42
CA LEU A 91 -12.87 -25.22 -1.61
C LEU A 91 -14.08 -24.30 -1.65
N ILE A 92 -13.95 -23.13 -1.04
CA ILE A 92 -14.89 -22.02 -1.19
C ILE A 92 -14.17 -20.91 -1.94
N ALA A 93 -14.76 -20.44 -3.03
CA ALA A 93 -14.23 -19.37 -3.87
C ALA A 93 -15.09 -18.11 -3.70
N PHE A 94 -14.46 -17.01 -3.33
CA PHE A 94 -15.08 -15.69 -3.19
C PHE A 94 -14.65 -14.82 -4.35
N TYR A 95 -15.60 -14.17 -5.01
CA TYR A 95 -15.28 -13.17 -6.02
C TYR A 95 -15.08 -11.82 -5.34
N ASP A 96 -13.86 -11.27 -5.43
CA ASP A 96 -13.53 -9.93 -4.94
C ASP A 96 -13.16 -9.04 -6.14
N PRO A 97 -14.14 -8.45 -6.84
CA PRO A 97 -13.86 -7.66 -8.02
C PRO A 97 -13.09 -6.39 -7.68
N PRO A 98 -12.21 -5.92 -8.58
CA PRO A 98 -11.69 -4.56 -8.47
C PRO A 98 -12.86 -3.55 -8.40
N LYS A 99 -12.68 -2.50 -7.60
CA LYS A 99 -13.69 -1.45 -7.47
C LYS A 99 -14.08 -0.90 -8.86
N PRO A 100 -15.37 -0.61 -9.10
CA PRO A 100 -15.78 0.06 -10.33
C PRO A 100 -14.99 1.37 -10.49
N LYS A 101 -14.55 1.68 -11.71
CA LYS A 101 -13.74 2.85 -12.08
C LYS A 101 -12.26 2.85 -11.69
N ILE A 102 -11.72 1.77 -11.11
CA ILE A 102 -10.28 1.74 -10.79
C ILE A 102 -9.40 1.94 -12.04
N ASN A 103 -9.84 1.46 -13.20
CA ASN A 103 -9.10 1.62 -14.45
C ASN A 103 -9.07 3.09 -14.90
N GLU A 104 -10.21 3.78 -14.83
CA GLU A 104 -10.28 5.23 -15.09
C GLU A 104 -9.36 6.01 -14.15
N PHE A 105 -9.33 5.62 -12.87
CA PHE A 105 -8.42 6.20 -11.88
C PHE A 105 -6.95 6.00 -12.26
N ILE A 106 -6.51 4.76 -12.53
CA ILE A 106 -5.11 4.49 -12.91
C ILE A 106 -4.72 5.28 -14.16
N GLN A 107 -5.60 5.34 -15.16
CA GLN A 107 -5.35 6.13 -16.37
C GLN A 107 -5.24 7.63 -16.06
N SER A 108 -6.09 8.18 -15.19
CA SER A 108 -6.04 9.60 -14.81
C SER A 108 -4.73 9.97 -14.11
N VAL A 109 -4.24 9.10 -13.22
CA VAL A 109 -3.00 9.30 -12.48
C VAL A 109 -1.78 9.16 -13.40
N ARG A 110 -1.79 8.16 -14.31
CA ARG A 110 -0.74 8.03 -15.34
C ARG A 110 -0.71 9.22 -16.30
N LYS A 111 -1.88 9.73 -16.72
CA LYS A 111 -1.96 10.97 -17.52
C LYS A 111 -1.40 12.19 -16.79
N ALA A 112 -1.45 12.19 -15.45
CA ALA A 112 -0.80 13.22 -14.64
C ALA A 112 0.72 13.01 -14.48
N GLY A 113 1.30 11.97 -15.09
CA GLY A 113 2.73 11.66 -15.01
C GLY A 113 3.14 11.04 -13.68
N ILE A 114 2.23 10.30 -13.03
CA ILE A 114 2.51 9.59 -11.77
C ILE A 114 2.47 8.09 -12.04
N ASP A 115 3.56 7.42 -11.68
CA ASP A 115 3.64 5.97 -11.69
C ASP A 115 2.88 5.38 -10.51
N ILE A 116 2.15 4.29 -10.78
CA ILE A 116 1.38 3.55 -9.77
C ILE A 116 1.93 2.15 -9.66
N LYS A 117 2.17 1.70 -8.42
CA LYS A 117 2.60 0.34 -8.09
C LYS A 117 1.61 -0.31 -7.12
N MET A 118 1.30 -1.60 -7.31
CA MET A 118 0.47 -2.40 -6.42
C MET A 118 1.35 -3.19 -5.46
N ILE A 119 1.08 -3.09 -4.15
CA ILE A 119 1.76 -3.89 -3.12
C ILE A 119 0.68 -4.62 -2.31
N THR A 120 0.64 -5.95 -2.39
CA THR A 120 -0.37 -6.78 -1.72
C THR A 120 0.24 -7.96 -0.96
N GLY A 121 -0.49 -8.43 0.07
CA GLY A 121 -0.20 -9.68 0.78
C GLY A 121 -0.80 -10.92 0.10
N ASP A 122 -1.60 -10.75 -0.95
CA ASP A 122 -2.24 -11.84 -1.67
C ASP A 122 -1.26 -12.69 -2.49
N ASN A 123 -1.71 -13.86 -2.93
CA ASN A 123 -0.95 -14.75 -3.81
C ASN A 123 -0.65 -14.04 -5.16
N PRO A 124 0.57 -14.21 -5.72
CA PRO A 124 0.94 -13.70 -7.04
C PRO A 124 -0.11 -13.88 -8.14
N VAL A 125 -0.75 -15.06 -8.23
CA VAL A 125 -1.74 -15.33 -9.30
C VAL A 125 -2.95 -14.40 -9.21
N THR A 126 -3.46 -14.18 -7.99
CA THR A 126 -4.58 -13.27 -7.75
C THR A 126 -4.18 -11.83 -7.98
N ALA A 127 -2.98 -11.43 -7.52
CA ALA A 127 -2.45 -10.09 -7.69
C ALA A 127 -2.26 -9.72 -9.17
N ILE A 128 -1.76 -10.64 -10.00
CA ILE A 128 -1.64 -10.47 -11.46
C ILE A 128 -3.01 -10.18 -12.05
N ASN A 129 -4.01 -11.01 -11.75
CA ASN A 129 -5.33 -10.87 -12.35
C ASN A 129 -6.05 -9.58 -11.92
N ILE A 130 -5.99 -9.23 -10.63
CA ILE A 130 -6.54 -7.97 -10.15
C ILE A 130 -5.79 -6.80 -10.79
N GLY A 131 -4.46 -6.90 -10.88
CA GLY A 131 -3.61 -5.92 -11.54
C GLY A 131 -3.99 -5.69 -13.00
N GLU A 132 -4.11 -6.74 -13.79
CA GLU A 132 -4.51 -6.68 -15.20
C GLU A 132 -5.90 -6.09 -15.38
N LYS A 133 -6.89 -6.54 -14.60
CA LYS A 133 -8.27 -6.03 -14.67
C LYS A 133 -8.36 -4.56 -14.26
N ALA A 134 -7.59 -4.17 -13.25
CA ALA A 134 -7.57 -2.80 -12.77
C ALA A 134 -6.76 -1.87 -13.69
N GLY A 135 -5.86 -2.40 -14.52
CA GLY A 135 -5.03 -1.63 -15.45
C GLY A 135 -3.62 -1.31 -14.93
N PHE A 136 -3.14 -2.01 -13.90
CA PHE A 136 -1.74 -1.98 -13.50
C PHE A 136 -0.85 -2.56 -14.60
N GLY A 137 0.44 -2.20 -14.59
CA GLY A 137 1.37 -2.65 -15.62
C GLY A 137 1.64 -4.16 -15.52
N LYS A 138 2.20 -4.73 -16.59
CA LYS A 138 2.39 -6.19 -16.74
C LYS A 138 3.65 -6.71 -16.03
N LYS A 139 4.52 -5.84 -15.53
CA LYS A 139 5.76 -6.26 -14.85
C LYS A 139 5.44 -6.67 -13.43
N VAL A 140 5.17 -7.95 -13.24
CA VAL A 140 4.89 -8.53 -11.92
C VAL A 140 6.15 -9.15 -11.37
N LEU A 141 6.49 -8.73 -10.15
CA LEU A 141 7.58 -9.34 -9.44
C LEU A 141 7.04 -10.61 -8.78
N THR A 142 7.39 -11.77 -9.33
CA THR A 142 7.03 -13.10 -8.78
C THR A 142 8.10 -13.65 -7.84
N VAL A 143 9.15 -12.88 -7.60
CA VAL A 143 10.29 -13.22 -6.75
C VAL A 143 9.81 -13.37 -5.31
N THR A 144 10.33 -14.37 -4.60
CA THR A 144 9.93 -14.62 -3.20
C THR A 144 10.44 -13.51 -2.27
N GLN A 145 9.79 -13.33 -1.12
CA GLN A 145 10.24 -12.35 -0.12
C GLN A 145 11.71 -12.56 0.30
N ASN A 146 12.15 -13.82 0.39
CA ASN A 146 13.51 -14.16 0.80
C ASN A 146 14.53 -13.74 -0.26
N GLU A 147 14.23 -13.98 -1.52
CA GLU A 147 15.08 -13.56 -2.64
C GLU A 147 15.15 -12.03 -2.71
N LEU A 148 14.03 -11.33 -2.51
CA LEU A 148 13.98 -9.86 -2.41
C LEU A 148 14.86 -9.30 -1.29
N LEU A 149 14.88 -9.97 -0.13
CA LEU A 149 15.67 -9.55 1.03
C LEU A 149 17.16 -9.87 0.91
N GLN A 150 17.53 -10.82 0.05
CA GLN A 150 18.92 -11.21 -0.21
C GLN A 150 19.57 -10.40 -1.33
N MET A 151 18.80 -9.62 -2.10
CA MET A 151 19.34 -8.68 -3.08
C MET A 151 20.22 -7.62 -2.39
N ASP A 152 21.28 -7.21 -3.06
CA ASP A 152 22.01 -6.01 -2.66
C ASP A 152 21.15 -4.76 -2.90
N ASP A 153 21.44 -3.68 -2.17
CA ASP A 153 20.61 -2.47 -2.21
C ASP A 153 20.47 -1.90 -3.63
N ALA A 154 21.53 -1.98 -4.45
CA ALA A 154 21.51 -1.47 -5.82
C ALA A 154 20.60 -2.29 -6.76
N THR A 155 20.61 -3.62 -6.65
CA THR A 155 19.69 -4.47 -7.43
C THR A 155 18.26 -4.34 -6.91
N PHE A 156 18.09 -4.23 -5.59
CA PHE A 156 16.78 -4.02 -4.98
C PHE A 156 16.15 -2.72 -5.47
N ASP A 157 16.88 -1.59 -5.43
CA ASP A 157 16.40 -0.29 -5.88
C ASP A 157 15.97 -0.33 -7.36
N LYS A 158 16.78 -0.94 -8.24
CA LYS A 158 16.45 -1.12 -9.66
C LYS A 158 15.20 -1.97 -9.86
N THR A 159 15.10 -3.08 -9.13
CA THR A 159 13.96 -4.00 -9.19
C THR A 159 12.68 -3.28 -8.76
N VAL A 160 12.73 -2.51 -7.68
CA VAL A 160 11.55 -1.78 -7.18
C VAL A 160 11.05 -0.73 -8.17
N VAL A 161 11.95 -0.05 -8.89
CA VAL A 161 11.58 0.90 -9.94
C VAL A 161 10.99 0.19 -11.15
N GLU A 162 11.56 -0.94 -11.56
CA GLU A 162 11.15 -1.65 -12.77
C GLU A 162 9.77 -2.32 -12.67
N TYR A 163 9.41 -2.87 -11.51
CA TYR A 163 8.22 -3.71 -11.36
C TYR A 163 6.99 -2.93 -10.85
N ASP A 164 5.81 -3.33 -11.31
CA ASP A 164 4.53 -2.65 -11.05
C ASP A 164 3.71 -3.35 -9.97
N ILE A 165 3.84 -4.66 -9.83
CA ILE A 165 3.02 -5.49 -8.93
C ILE A 165 3.94 -6.32 -8.03
N PHE A 166 3.76 -6.14 -6.72
CA PHE A 166 4.48 -6.87 -5.67
C PHE A 166 3.45 -7.67 -4.86
N ALA A 167 3.53 -9.00 -4.95
CA ALA A 167 2.60 -9.90 -4.29
C ALA A 167 3.25 -10.62 -3.11
N ARG A 168 2.42 -11.09 -2.17
CA ARG A 168 2.86 -11.78 -0.95
C ARG A 168 3.96 -10.99 -0.23
N ILE A 169 3.76 -9.70 0.02
CA ILE A 169 4.74 -8.80 0.66
C ILE A 169 4.46 -8.63 2.16
N SER A 170 5.52 -8.72 2.97
CA SER A 170 5.45 -8.47 4.42
C SER A 170 5.47 -6.97 4.74
N PRO A 171 4.99 -6.54 5.92
CA PRO A 171 5.06 -5.13 6.32
C PRO A 171 6.49 -4.54 6.27
N GLU A 172 7.50 -5.34 6.64
CA GLU A 172 8.91 -4.94 6.62
C GLU A 172 9.43 -4.71 5.19
N VAL A 173 9.11 -5.61 4.27
CA VAL A 173 9.51 -5.48 2.86
C VAL A 173 8.77 -4.31 2.21
N LYS A 174 7.50 -4.09 2.56
CA LYS A 174 6.73 -2.92 2.10
C LYS A 174 7.43 -1.61 2.47
N LEU A 175 7.92 -1.51 3.71
CA LEU A 175 8.68 -0.35 4.17
C LEU A 175 9.98 -0.15 3.37
N LYS A 176 10.74 -1.24 3.11
CA LYS A 176 11.94 -1.18 2.26
C LYS A 176 11.63 -0.69 0.83
N ILE A 177 10.53 -1.16 0.24
CA ILE A 177 10.06 -0.72 -1.08
C ILE A 177 9.82 0.80 -1.09
N ILE A 178 9.15 1.33 -0.06
CA ILE A 178 8.90 2.78 0.04
C ILE A 178 10.23 3.55 0.09
N TYR A 179 11.19 3.15 0.92
CA TYR A 179 12.49 3.83 0.99
C TYR A 179 13.28 3.76 -0.31
N ALA A 180 13.24 2.63 -1.02
CA ALA A 180 13.86 2.50 -2.33
C ALA A 180 13.24 3.46 -3.36
N LEU A 181 11.89 3.53 -3.43
CA LEU A 181 11.19 4.45 -4.33
C LEU A 181 11.47 5.92 -4.00
N GLN A 182 11.64 6.25 -2.72
CA GLN A 182 11.94 7.61 -2.27
C GLN A 182 13.28 8.15 -2.77
N LYS A 183 14.22 7.27 -3.11
CA LYS A 183 15.49 7.67 -3.76
C LYS A 183 15.27 8.21 -5.18
N SER A 184 14.18 7.81 -5.84
CA SER A 184 13.86 8.21 -7.21
C SER A 184 12.81 9.32 -7.30
N GLY A 185 12.11 9.65 -6.20
CA GLY A 185 11.11 10.72 -6.21
C GLY A 185 10.21 10.74 -4.98
N LEU A 186 9.14 11.55 -5.06
CA LEU A 186 8.14 11.63 -4.01
C LEU A 186 7.19 10.43 -4.08
N VAL A 187 6.99 9.78 -2.94
CA VAL A 187 6.14 8.58 -2.82
C VAL A 187 4.91 8.91 -2.00
N ALA A 188 3.73 8.65 -2.58
CA ALA A 188 2.48 8.58 -1.86
C ALA A 188 2.09 7.12 -1.64
N MET A 189 1.69 6.77 -0.42
CA MET A 189 1.22 5.42 -0.10
C MET A 189 -0.24 5.46 0.34
N THR A 190 -1.04 4.53 -0.19
CA THR A 190 -2.43 4.31 0.26
C THR A 190 -2.53 3.01 1.05
N GLY A 191 -3.27 3.02 2.16
CA GLY A 191 -3.50 1.82 2.97
C GLY A 191 -4.72 1.96 3.90
N ASP A 192 -5.22 0.83 4.39
CA ASP A 192 -6.37 0.77 5.29
C ASP A 192 -6.13 -0.12 6.52
N GLY A 193 -5.16 -1.04 6.45
CA GLY A 193 -4.86 -1.99 7.52
C GLY A 193 -3.89 -1.47 8.59
N VAL A 194 -3.90 -2.11 9.76
CA VAL A 194 -2.89 -1.90 10.82
C VAL A 194 -1.47 -2.15 10.29
N ASN A 195 -1.34 -3.14 9.39
CA ASN A 195 -0.09 -3.53 8.75
C ASN A 195 0.50 -2.44 7.83
N ASP A 196 -0.29 -1.44 7.45
CA ASP A 196 0.15 -0.35 6.57
C ASP A 196 0.67 0.86 7.34
N GLY A 197 0.50 0.92 8.66
CA GLY A 197 0.81 2.11 9.47
C GLY A 197 2.25 2.59 9.33
N LEU A 198 3.23 1.69 9.41
CA LEU A 198 4.65 2.06 9.27
C LEU A 198 4.97 2.62 7.88
N ALA A 199 4.46 1.97 6.84
CA ALA A 199 4.75 2.36 5.47
C ALA A 199 3.97 3.64 5.07
N LEU A 200 2.75 3.85 5.60
CA LEU A 200 2.00 5.11 5.51
C LEU A 200 2.79 6.26 6.14
N LYS A 201 3.39 6.02 7.32
CA LYS A 201 4.17 7.03 8.02
C LYS A 201 5.49 7.36 7.32
N ALA A 202 6.11 6.36 6.69
CA ALA A 202 7.40 6.51 6.01
C ALA A 202 7.28 7.18 4.64
N ALA A 203 6.15 7.02 3.95
CA ALA A 203 5.89 7.69 2.68
C ALA A 203 5.93 9.22 2.82
N ASN A 204 6.28 9.94 1.74
CA ASN A 204 6.24 11.40 1.76
C ASN A 204 4.81 11.91 1.98
N VAL A 205 3.82 11.18 1.47
CA VAL A 205 2.40 11.43 1.71
C VAL A 205 1.70 10.09 2.00
N GLY A 206 1.38 9.84 3.26
CA GLY A 206 0.52 8.73 3.65
C GLY A 206 -0.95 9.08 3.45
N ILE A 207 -1.72 8.19 2.81
CA ILE A 207 -3.15 8.37 2.52
C ILE A 207 -3.93 7.20 3.12
N ALA A 208 -4.75 7.48 4.15
CA ALA A 208 -5.61 6.48 4.77
C ALA A 208 -7.05 6.55 4.26
N MET A 209 -7.74 5.40 4.27
CA MET A 209 -9.19 5.32 4.08
C MET A 209 -9.90 5.84 5.34
N GLY A 210 -10.97 6.61 5.18
CA GLY A 210 -11.73 7.19 6.28
C GLY A 210 -12.69 6.21 6.95
N LYS A 211 -13.46 5.44 6.17
CA LYS A 211 -14.46 4.50 6.71
C LYS A 211 -13.86 3.11 6.95
N LYS A 212 -13.11 2.59 5.97
CA LYS A 212 -12.47 1.27 6.07
C LYS A 212 -11.15 1.27 6.83
N GLY A 213 -10.50 2.44 6.95
CA GLY A 213 -9.18 2.53 7.56
C GLY A 213 -9.21 2.39 9.07
N THR A 214 -8.32 1.55 9.59
CA THR A 214 -8.08 1.43 11.03
C THR A 214 -7.65 2.76 11.64
N GLU A 215 -7.91 2.96 12.93
CA GLU A 215 -7.51 4.17 13.63
C GLU A 215 -6.00 4.42 13.55
N ILE A 216 -5.21 3.34 13.65
CA ILE A 216 -3.75 3.38 13.50
C ILE A 216 -3.36 3.87 12.09
N ALA A 217 -4.01 3.39 11.03
CA ALA A 217 -3.73 3.85 9.67
C ALA A 217 -4.05 5.35 9.51
N ARG A 218 -5.18 5.81 10.06
CA ARG A 218 -5.57 7.23 10.02
C ARG A 218 -4.56 8.13 10.75
N LEU A 219 -4.12 7.73 11.95
CA LEU A 219 -3.11 8.47 12.72
C LEU A 219 -1.73 8.50 12.06
N ALA A 220 -1.37 7.45 11.32
CA ALA A 220 -0.11 7.38 10.58
C ALA A 220 -0.09 8.22 9.29
N SER A 221 -1.28 8.50 8.72
CA SER A 221 -1.44 9.17 7.43
C SER A 221 -1.38 10.70 7.51
N SER A 222 -0.98 11.33 6.40
CA SER A 222 -1.02 12.78 6.20
C SER A 222 -2.38 13.25 5.67
N ILE A 223 -3.06 12.40 4.90
CA ILE A 223 -4.35 12.68 4.25
C ILE A 223 -5.31 11.53 4.55
N ILE A 224 -6.56 11.87 4.88
CA ILE A 224 -7.63 10.89 5.10
C ILE A 224 -8.71 11.08 4.05
N LEU A 225 -9.02 10.01 3.31
CA LEU A 225 -10.13 9.97 2.35
C LEU A 225 -11.45 9.68 3.08
N THR A 226 -12.16 10.73 3.49
CA THR A 226 -13.37 10.62 4.32
C THR A 226 -14.50 9.77 3.72
N ASP A 227 -14.57 9.63 2.39
CA ASP A 227 -15.56 8.78 1.70
C ASP A 227 -14.97 7.55 0.98
N ASP A 228 -13.72 7.19 1.24
CA ASP A 228 -13.01 6.02 0.68
C ASP A 228 -12.95 5.95 -0.85
N LYS A 229 -13.12 7.11 -1.50
CA LYS A 229 -13.04 7.28 -2.96
C LYS A 229 -11.61 7.58 -3.38
N ILE A 230 -10.93 6.56 -3.89
CA ILE A 230 -9.53 6.65 -4.33
C ILE A 230 -9.38 7.57 -5.54
N GLU A 231 -10.45 7.74 -6.32
CA GLU A 231 -10.53 8.60 -7.50
C GLU A 231 -10.19 10.05 -7.17
N LYS A 232 -10.51 10.49 -5.95
CA LYS A 232 -10.22 11.85 -5.47
C LYS A 232 -8.74 12.13 -5.27
N ILE A 233 -7.88 11.12 -5.22
CA ILE A 233 -6.43 11.32 -5.12
C ILE A 233 -5.94 12.07 -6.37
N ALA A 234 -6.46 11.75 -7.56
CA ALA A 234 -6.08 12.44 -8.79
C ALA A 234 -6.48 13.93 -8.74
N GLU A 235 -7.70 14.23 -8.26
CA GLU A 235 -8.16 15.60 -8.05
C GLU A 235 -7.31 16.35 -7.01
N ALA A 236 -6.94 15.69 -5.91
CA ALA A 236 -6.10 16.26 -4.86
C ALA A 236 -4.70 16.62 -5.39
N VAL A 237 -4.11 15.75 -6.23
CA VAL A 237 -2.83 16.04 -6.90
C VAL A 237 -2.95 17.25 -7.82
N LEU A 238 -4.02 17.32 -8.63
CA LEU A 238 -4.25 18.46 -9.54
C LEU A 238 -4.40 19.77 -8.77
N MET A 239 -5.18 19.77 -7.69
CA MET A 239 -5.33 20.92 -6.80
C MET A 239 -4.00 21.30 -6.14
N GLY A 240 -3.23 20.31 -5.67
CA GLY A 240 -1.90 20.52 -5.09
C GLY A 240 -0.95 21.22 -6.07
N ARG A 241 -0.89 20.76 -7.32
CA ARG A 241 -0.09 21.41 -8.38
C ARG A 241 -0.54 22.85 -8.66
N LYS A 242 -1.85 23.10 -8.67
CA LYS A 242 -2.41 24.46 -8.86
C LYS A 242 -2.03 25.39 -7.69
N ILE A 243 -2.15 24.92 -6.46
CA ILE A 243 -1.76 25.68 -5.26
C ILE A 243 -0.26 25.98 -5.30
N TYR A 244 0.58 24.98 -5.60
CA TYR A 244 2.02 25.15 -5.70
C TYR A 244 2.41 26.20 -6.75
N GLY A 245 1.81 26.14 -7.95
CA GLY A 245 2.05 27.13 -8.99
C GLY A 245 1.62 28.55 -8.58
N ASN A 246 0.53 28.69 -7.82
CA ASN A 246 0.10 29.98 -7.29
C ASN A 246 1.03 30.51 -6.19
N LEU A 247 1.54 29.63 -5.32
CA LEU A 247 2.53 29.98 -4.29
C LEU A 247 3.83 30.45 -4.91
N GLN A 248 4.32 29.77 -5.95
CA GLN A 248 5.52 30.21 -6.69
C GLN A 248 5.32 31.60 -7.29
N LYS A 249 4.18 31.86 -7.96
CA LYS A 249 3.87 33.19 -8.51
C LYS A 249 3.82 34.26 -7.43
N GLY A 250 3.15 33.97 -6.30
CA GLY A 250 3.06 34.88 -5.17
C GLY A 250 4.43 35.20 -4.56
N TYR A 251 5.27 34.18 -4.36
CA TYR A 251 6.64 34.34 -3.88
C TYR A 251 7.47 35.18 -4.85
N THR A 252 7.43 34.91 -6.16
CA THR A 252 8.16 35.68 -7.17
C THR A 252 7.72 37.15 -7.18
N LEU A 253 6.42 37.42 -7.09
CA LEU A 253 5.90 38.80 -7.02
C LEU A 253 6.38 39.52 -5.76
N HIS A 254 6.31 38.86 -4.60
CA HIS A 254 6.78 39.42 -3.34
C HIS A 254 8.29 39.69 -3.37
N HIS A 255 9.07 38.74 -3.90
CA HIS A 255 10.52 38.87 -4.03
C HIS A 255 10.89 40.04 -4.96
N PHE A 256 10.22 40.17 -6.11
CA PHE A 256 10.41 41.30 -7.02
C PHE A 256 10.10 42.64 -6.35
N HIS A 257 8.96 42.74 -5.65
CA HIS A 257 8.60 43.95 -4.91
C HIS A 257 9.66 44.31 -3.86
N THR A 258 10.17 43.30 -3.14
CA THR A 258 11.23 43.47 -2.14
C THR A 258 12.51 43.99 -2.78
N CYS A 259 12.96 43.39 -3.89
CA CYS A 259 14.15 43.82 -4.63
C CYS A 259 14.00 45.24 -5.18
N ALA A 260 12.85 45.61 -5.74
CA ALA A 260 12.58 46.98 -6.20
C ALA A 260 12.63 47.99 -5.04
N HIS A 261 12.10 47.62 -3.86
CA HIS A 261 12.17 48.45 -2.65
C HIS A 261 13.61 48.67 -2.17
N TYR A 262 14.45 47.64 -2.17
CA TYR A 262 15.86 47.77 -1.80
C TYR A 262 16.64 48.57 -2.84
N PHE A 263 16.38 48.34 -4.12
CA PHE A 263 17.03 49.07 -5.22
C PHE A 263 16.75 50.57 -5.16
N THR A 264 15.49 50.97 -4.95
CA THR A 264 15.10 52.39 -4.84
C THR A 264 15.73 53.06 -3.62
N ARG A 265 15.72 52.40 -2.45
CA ARG A 265 16.38 52.90 -1.24
C ARG A 265 17.90 53.03 -1.39
N PHE A 266 18.54 52.08 -2.05
CA PHE A 266 19.98 52.13 -2.30
C PHE A 266 20.35 53.33 -3.18
N HIS A 267 19.65 53.52 -4.30
CA HIS A 267 19.89 54.63 -5.21
C HIS A 267 19.57 55.98 -4.59
N SER A 268 18.48 56.09 -3.81
CA SER A 268 18.18 57.34 -3.09
C SER A 268 19.30 57.69 -2.10
N THR A 269 19.86 56.69 -1.41
CA THR A 269 20.95 56.91 -0.45
C THR A 269 22.23 57.36 -1.15
N ILE A 270 22.60 56.73 -2.26
CA ILE A 270 23.76 57.14 -3.09
C ILE A 270 23.56 58.56 -3.62
N PHE A 271 22.38 58.87 -4.15
CA PHE A 271 22.06 60.19 -4.67
C PHE A 271 22.22 61.26 -3.58
N TRP A 272 21.68 61.03 -2.38
CA TRP A 272 21.85 61.96 -1.26
C TRP A 272 23.31 62.08 -0.80
N MET A 273 24.08 60.99 -0.76
CA MET A 273 25.52 61.07 -0.47
C MET A 273 26.27 61.91 -1.51
N ALA A 274 25.99 61.72 -2.80
CA ALA A 274 26.61 62.48 -3.88
C ALA A 274 26.23 63.97 -3.82
N LEU A 275 24.95 64.28 -3.54
CA LEU A 275 24.47 65.64 -3.36
C LEU A 275 25.17 66.33 -2.18
N CYS A 276 25.23 65.67 -1.01
CA CYS A 276 25.95 66.17 0.15
C CYS A 276 27.42 66.41 -0.17
N PHE A 277 28.09 65.46 -0.83
CA PHE A 277 29.49 65.60 -1.21
C PHE A 277 29.72 66.83 -2.11
N HIS A 278 28.83 67.06 -3.08
CA HIS A 278 28.89 68.23 -3.96
C HIS A 278 28.76 69.55 -3.18
N PHE A 279 27.80 69.64 -2.25
CA PHE A 279 27.63 70.81 -1.39
C PHE A 279 28.84 71.07 -0.47
N PHE A 280 29.51 70.02 0.02
CA PHE A 280 30.72 70.16 0.86
C PHE A 280 31.99 70.48 0.07
N THR A 281 32.13 70.00 -1.17
CA THR A 281 33.32 70.26 -2.01
C THR A 281 33.28 71.59 -2.75
N TYR A 282 32.09 72.09 -3.09
CA TYR A 282 31.91 73.39 -3.73
C TYR A 282 31.08 74.31 -2.83
N PRO A 283 31.70 75.00 -1.85
CA PRO A 283 30.99 76.01 -1.08
C PRO A 283 30.67 77.18 -2.02
N TYR A 284 29.43 77.22 -2.52
CA TYR A 284 28.91 78.39 -3.18
C TYR A 284 28.81 79.52 -2.14
N TYR A 285 29.55 80.61 -2.37
CA TYR A 285 29.37 81.87 -1.65
C TYR A 285 27.95 82.39 -1.96
N PHE A 286 27.03 82.23 -1.01
CA PHE A 286 25.77 82.96 -1.01
C PHE A 286 26.03 84.33 -0.37
N PHE A 287 25.87 85.40 -1.16
CA PHE A 287 25.52 86.74 -0.65
C PHE A 287 24.01 86.85 -0.56
#